data_AF-A0A817DFC9-F1
#
_entry.id   AF-A0A817DFC9-F1
#
_cell.length_a   1.000
_cell.length_b   1.000
_cell.length_c   1.000
_cell.angle_alpha   90.00
_cell.angle_beta   90.00
_cell.angle_gamma   90.00
#
_symmetry.space_group_name_H-M   'P 1'
#
loop_
_entity.id
_entity.type
_entity.pdbx_description
1 polymer ?
#
loop_
_entity_poly.entity_id
_entity_poly.type
_entity_poly.pdbx_seq_one_letter_code
_entity_poly.pdbx_strand_id
1 'polypeptide(L)'
;MIQSEHDNAKRVLSCTKVFFKQLVARKSWYELLFELHTRQVFKSVLNCIQLLAIGLGATIGAGIFVLSGQAAAKYSGPSVIISFVITGVIALLASLSYSELAVMMSSSGSVYTYIDAAFGEYLAWFIGWNSVLLYLFSVLTVTDACGKYVTLFINIISDYNITSVIVQSPIAWDEDAERFFITGQVINLPAIGITIAITILLIIGIRQTAKFNLVLVVIKVIILLIFIFACCNYVNLNNYNPFFPANKGTLLSVYYI
;
A
#
# COMPACT_ATOMS: atom_id res chain seq x y z
N MET A 1 -39.35 6.84 -35.28
CA MET A 1 -38.08 7.32 -34.71
C MET A 1 -38.27 8.09 -33.41
N ILE A 2 -39.14 9.10 -33.35
CA ILE A 2 -39.35 9.92 -32.14
C ILE A 2 -39.96 9.11 -30.96
N GLN A 3 -40.83 8.14 -31.24
CA GLN A 3 -41.43 7.29 -30.20
C GLN A 3 -40.42 6.36 -29.50
N SER A 4 -39.41 5.87 -30.23
CA SER A 4 -38.39 4.96 -29.66
C SER A 4 -37.37 5.69 -28.78
N GLU A 5 -37.06 6.95 -29.09
CA GLU A 5 -36.21 7.78 -28.23
C GLU A 5 -36.91 8.10 -26.90
N HIS A 6 -38.22 8.34 -26.93
CA HIS A 6 -39.00 8.66 -25.74
C HIS A 6 -39.14 7.47 -24.77
N ASP A 7 -39.21 6.24 -25.29
CA ASP A 7 -39.23 5.01 -24.49
C ASP A 7 -37.83 4.62 -23.97
N ASN A 8 -36.77 4.88 -24.74
CA ASN A 8 -35.40 4.72 -24.27
C ASN A 8 -35.08 5.68 -23.13
N ALA A 9 -35.50 6.94 -23.22
CA ALA A 9 -35.33 7.92 -22.14
C ALA A 9 -36.03 7.47 -20.84
N LYS A 10 -37.24 6.92 -20.92
CA LYS A 10 -37.98 6.38 -19.76
C LYS A 10 -37.31 5.16 -19.15
N ARG A 11 -36.74 4.26 -19.96
CA ARG A 11 -35.95 3.11 -19.48
C ARG A 11 -34.65 3.53 -18.81
N VAL A 12 -33.94 4.50 -19.37
CA VAL A 12 -32.71 5.05 -18.75
C VAL A 12 -33.04 5.71 -17.41
N LEU A 13 -34.12 6.49 -17.33
CA LEU A 13 -34.61 7.11 -16.09
C LEU A 13 -35.07 6.09 -15.03
N SER A 14 -35.70 4.98 -15.44
CA SER A 14 -36.07 3.92 -14.48
C SER A 14 -34.85 3.16 -13.99
N CYS A 15 -33.90 2.84 -14.88
CA CYS A 15 -32.63 2.22 -14.50
C CYS A 15 -31.80 3.12 -13.58
N THR A 16 -31.72 4.43 -13.84
CA THR A 16 -31.00 5.35 -12.94
C THR A 16 -31.67 5.49 -11.58
N LYS A 17 -33.01 5.50 -11.51
CA LYS A 17 -33.73 5.49 -10.23
C LYS A 17 -33.55 4.19 -9.46
N VAL A 18 -33.56 3.04 -10.15
CA VAL A 18 -33.30 1.72 -9.53
C VAL A 18 -31.85 1.64 -9.05
N PHE A 19 -30.90 2.11 -9.85
CA PHE A 19 -29.48 2.20 -9.48
C PHE A 19 -29.27 3.10 -8.25
N PHE A 20 -29.84 4.31 -8.23
CA PHE A 20 -29.78 5.19 -7.05
C PHE A 20 -30.47 4.63 -5.81
N LYS A 21 -31.53 3.84 -6.00
CA LYS A 21 -32.22 3.17 -4.89
C LYS A 21 -31.41 1.97 -4.36
N GLN A 22 -30.71 1.25 -5.24
CA GLN A 22 -29.78 0.18 -4.86
C GLN A 22 -28.56 0.75 -4.12
N LEU A 23 -28.02 1.89 -4.56
CA LEU A 23 -26.91 2.59 -3.89
C LEU A 23 -27.16 2.94 -2.41
N VAL A 24 -28.43 3.04 -1.98
CA VAL A 24 -28.80 3.33 -0.58
C VAL A 24 -29.38 2.08 0.12
N ALA A 25 -29.61 1.00 -0.62
CA ALA A 25 -30.10 -0.24 -0.07
C ALA A 25 -29.05 -0.87 0.86
N ARG A 26 -29.50 -1.30 2.04
CA ARG A 26 -28.69 -2.08 2.96
C ARG A 26 -29.06 -3.55 2.79
N LYS A 27 -28.06 -4.41 2.63
CA LYS A 27 -28.28 -5.85 2.65
C LYS A 27 -28.71 -6.27 4.07
N SER A 28 -29.75 -7.08 4.18
CA SER A 28 -30.27 -7.53 5.48
C SER A 28 -29.26 -8.46 6.16
N TRP A 29 -29.11 -8.34 7.48
CA TRP A 29 -28.24 -9.21 8.30
C TRP A 29 -28.50 -10.71 8.08
N TYR A 30 -29.77 -11.09 7.86
CA TYR A 30 -30.17 -12.48 7.63
C TYR A 30 -29.71 -13.00 6.28
N GLU A 31 -29.67 -12.13 5.27
CA GLU A 31 -29.24 -12.45 3.91
C GLU A 31 -27.72 -12.67 3.85
N LEU A 32 -26.96 -11.87 4.62
CA LEU A 32 -25.51 -12.08 4.80
C LEU A 32 -25.19 -13.38 5.53
N LEU A 33 -25.89 -13.69 6.62
CA LEU A 33 -25.72 -14.95 7.35
C LEU A 33 -26.07 -16.17 6.49
N PHE A 34 -27.12 -16.06 5.68
CA PHE A 34 -27.50 -17.09 4.72
C PHE A 34 -26.41 -17.28 3.64
N GLU A 35 -25.87 -16.19 3.07
CA GLU A 35 -24.76 -16.27 2.12
C GLU A 35 -23.49 -16.86 2.76
N LEU A 36 -23.16 -16.51 4.00
CA LEU A 36 -22.02 -17.07 4.72
C LEU A 36 -22.17 -18.57 4.96
N HIS A 37 -23.37 -19.04 5.31
CA HIS A 37 -23.66 -20.47 5.47
C HIS A 37 -23.69 -21.25 4.15
N THR A 38 -24.11 -20.59 3.06
CA THR A 38 -24.25 -21.21 1.73
C THR A 38 -22.91 -21.24 0.97
N ARG A 39 -21.96 -20.36 1.32
CA ARG A 39 -20.62 -20.36 0.73
C ARG A 39 -19.88 -21.65 1.10
N GLN A 40 -19.33 -22.31 0.08
CA GLN A 40 -18.48 -23.47 0.27
C GLN A 40 -17.32 -23.12 1.20
N VAL A 41 -17.22 -23.84 2.32
CA VAL A 41 -16.13 -23.71 3.27
C VAL A 41 -14.86 -24.17 2.56
N PHE A 42 -14.09 -23.22 2.02
CA PHE A 42 -12.76 -23.49 1.51
C PHE A 42 -11.94 -24.10 2.66
N LYS A 43 -11.24 -25.21 2.39
CA LYS A 43 -10.30 -25.78 3.37
C LYS A 43 -9.32 -24.67 3.77
N SER A 44 -9.22 -24.37 5.06
CA SER A 44 -8.22 -23.44 5.57
C SER A 44 -6.84 -23.98 5.23
N VAL A 45 -6.13 -23.29 4.34
CA VAL A 45 -4.77 -23.66 3.90
C VAL A 45 -3.69 -22.87 4.64
N LEU A 46 -4.09 -21.83 5.38
CA LEU A 46 -3.20 -20.91 6.07
C LEU A 46 -3.23 -21.13 7.58
N ASN A 47 -2.05 -21.28 8.16
CA ASN A 47 -1.89 -21.33 9.61
C ASN A 47 -1.81 -19.92 10.21
N CYS A 48 -2.05 -19.77 11.52
CA CYS A 48 -2.01 -18.48 12.22
C CYS A 48 -0.67 -17.73 12.01
N ILE A 49 0.45 -18.46 12.07
CA ILE A 49 1.79 -17.90 11.82
C ILE A 49 1.92 -17.39 10.38
N GLN A 50 1.32 -18.08 9.40
CA GLN A 50 1.35 -17.64 8.00
C GLN A 50 0.50 -16.39 7.78
N LEU A 51 -0.63 -16.26 8.49
CA LEU A 51 -1.44 -15.04 8.48
C LEU A 51 -0.69 -13.85 9.10
N LEU A 52 -0.03 -14.04 10.24
CA LEU A 52 0.84 -13.03 10.84
C LEU A 52 1.99 -12.65 9.91
N ALA A 53 2.63 -13.64 9.25
CA ALA A 53 3.68 -13.38 8.28
C ALA A 53 3.17 -12.57 7.08
N ILE A 54 1.94 -12.81 6.60
CA ILE A 54 1.33 -11.99 5.54
C ILE A 54 1.15 -10.54 6.00
N GLY A 55 0.64 -10.32 7.21
CA GLY A 55 0.49 -8.96 7.78
C GLY A 55 1.83 -8.24 7.97
N LEU A 56 2.82 -8.92 8.57
CA LEU A 56 4.17 -8.38 8.76
C LEU A 56 4.89 -8.14 7.41
N GLY A 57 4.68 -9.02 6.43
CA GLY A 57 5.26 -8.89 5.10
C GLY A 57 4.70 -7.73 4.28
N ALA A 58 3.41 -7.44 4.46
CA ALA A 58 2.73 -6.31 3.83
C ALA A 58 3.11 -4.97 4.48
N THR A 59 3.40 -4.95 5.78
CA THR A 59 3.79 -3.73 6.52
C THR A 59 5.28 -3.41 6.39
N ILE A 60 6.15 -4.42 6.43
CA ILE A 60 7.60 -4.24 6.31
C ILE A 60 8.00 -4.21 4.82
N GLY A 61 8.20 -3.01 4.30
CA GLY A 61 8.57 -2.78 2.91
C GLY A 61 9.36 -1.50 2.68
N ALA A 62 9.16 -0.88 1.51
CA ALA A 62 9.85 0.34 1.10
C ALA A 62 9.74 1.50 2.10
N GLY A 63 8.66 1.53 2.91
CA GLY A 63 8.45 2.51 3.98
C GLY A 63 9.63 2.62 4.93
N ILE A 64 10.00 1.52 5.60
CA ILE A 64 11.07 1.55 6.61
C ILE A 64 12.47 1.56 5.99
N PHE A 65 12.65 1.02 4.79
CA PHE A 65 13.97 0.89 4.16
C PHE A 65 14.39 2.13 3.34
N VAL A 66 13.44 2.87 2.75
CA VAL A 66 13.75 4.02 1.87
C VAL A 66 13.16 5.31 2.43
N LEU A 67 11.86 5.32 2.70
CA LEU A 67 11.13 6.54 3.05
C LEU A 67 11.52 7.06 4.44
N SER A 68 11.90 6.19 5.37
CA SER A 68 12.35 6.58 6.72
C SER A 68 13.58 7.51 6.68
N GLY A 69 14.57 7.20 5.84
CA GLY A 69 15.78 8.00 5.67
C GLY A 69 15.49 9.34 5.01
N GLN A 70 14.63 9.35 3.99
CA GLN A 70 14.17 10.58 3.34
C GLN A 70 13.37 11.46 4.29
N ALA A 71 12.51 10.86 5.11
CA ALA A 71 11.71 11.57 6.10
C ALA A 71 12.57 12.20 7.20
N ALA A 72 13.60 11.48 7.66
CA ALA A 72 14.59 12.03 8.58
C ALA A 72 15.41 13.16 7.93
N ALA A 73 15.84 13.01 6.67
CA ALA A 73 16.69 14.00 6.02
C ALA A 73 15.94 15.30 5.65
N LYS A 74 14.70 15.20 5.16
CA LYS A 74 13.95 16.34 4.61
C LYS A 74 12.95 16.98 5.57
N TYR A 75 12.27 16.18 6.40
CA TYR A 75 11.10 16.67 7.16
C TYR A 75 11.37 16.80 8.67
N SER A 76 11.81 15.74 9.35
CA SER A 76 11.79 15.70 10.82
C SER A 76 13.18 15.73 11.48
N GLY A 77 14.27 15.43 10.76
CA GLY A 77 15.59 15.31 11.38
C GLY A 77 15.61 14.22 12.46
N PRO A 78 16.38 14.41 13.56
CA PRO A 78 16.42 13.45 14.68
C PRO A 78 15.05 13.23 15.35
N SER A 79 14.13 14.20 15.25
CA SER A 79 12.78 14.09 15.83
C SER A 79 11.85 13.11 15.11
N VAL A 80 12.29 12.47 14.02
CA VAL A 80 11.51 11.46 13.27
C VAL A 80 10.98 10.33 14.16
N ILE A 81 11.67 10.04 15.28
CA ILE A 81 11.25 9.05 16.27
C ILE A 81 9.86 9.39 16.85
N ILE A 82 9.59 10.67 17.14
CA ILE A 82 8.30 11.11 17.69
C ILE A 82 7.19 10.88 16.66
N SER A 83 7.45 11.21 15.40
CA SER A 83 6.51 10.98 14.30
C SER A 83 6.15 9.49 14.19
N PHE A 84 7.15 8.60 14.24
CA PHE A 84 6.92 7.15 14.21
C PHE A 84 6.13 6.63 15.42
N VAL A 85 6.38 7.15 16.62
CA VAL A 85 5.63 6.77 17.83
C VAL A 85 4.16 7.17 17.71
N ILE A 86 3.88 8.41 17.31
CA ILE A 86 2.51 8.91 17.14
C ILE A 86 1.77 8.09 16.07
N THR A 87 2.39 7.88 14.90
CA THR A 87 1.81 7.06 13.84
C THR A 87 1.59 5.61 14.29
N GLY A 88 2.49 5.05 15.10
CA GLY A 88 2.35 3.71 15.67
C GLY A 88 1.14 3.58 16.59
N VAL A 89 0.88 4.57 17.44
CA VAL A 89 -0.31 4.58 18.31
C VAL A 89 -1.60 4.68 17.49
N ILE A 90 -1.64 5.54 16.47
CA ILE A 90 -2.80 5.68 15.57
C ILE A 90 -3.06 4.36 14.83
N ALA A 91 -2.02 3.74 14.28
CA ALA A 91 -2.12 2.46 13.58
C ALA A 91 -2.60 1.33 14.51
N LEU A 92 -2.15 1.31 15.76
CA LEU A 92 -2.58 0.33 16.76
C LEU A 92 -4.07 0.47 17.08
N LEU A 93 -4.55 1.69 17.32
CA LEU A 93 -5.98 1.95 17.58
C LEU A 93 -6.85 1.55 16.37
N ALA A 94 -6.41 1.89 15.15
CA ALA A 94 -7.10 1.48 13.93
C ALA A 94 -7.11 -0.05 13.79
N SER A 95 -5.99 -0.73 14.04
CA SER A 95 -5.90 -2.19 13.96
C SER A 95 -6.81 -2.88 14.97
N LEU A 96 -7.01 -2.32 16.17
CA LEU A 96 -7.94 -2.86 17.16
C LEU A 96 -9.39 -2.79 16.66
N SER A 97 -9.81 -1.66 16.07
CA SER A 97 -11.16 -1.57 15.47
C SER A 97 -11.36 -2.54 14.30
N TYR A 98 -10.34 -2.76 13.47
CA TYR A 98 -10.42 -3.73 12.38
C TYR A 98 -10.46 -5.18 12.89
N SER A 99 -9.77 -5.47 13.99
CA SER A 99 -9.82 -6.78 14.64
C SER A 99 -11.23 -7.12 15.14
N GLU A 100 -11.95 -6.15 15.71
CA GLU A 100 -13.33 -6.34 16.15
C GLU A 100 -14.27 -6.63 14.97
N LEU A 101 -14.16 -5.84 13.90
CA LEU A 101 -14.94 -6.05 12.67
C LEU A 101 -14.64 -7.40 12.00
N ALA A 102 -13.38 -7.85 12.00
CA ALA A 102 -12.98 -9.13 11.43
C ALA A 102 -13.58 -10.34 12.19
N VAL A 103 -13.76 -10.23 13.50
CA VAL A 103 -14.43 -11.26 14.32
C VAL A 103 -15.94 -11.26 14.08
N MET A 104 -16.55 -10.09 13.93
CA MET A 104 -17.99 -9.97 13.68
C MET A 104 -18.41 -10.44 12.28
N MET A 105 -17.57 -10.19 11.27
CA MET A 105 -17.87 -10.48 9.87
C MET A 105 -16.80 -11.39 9.25
N SER A 106 -16.98 -12.70 9.39
CA SER A 106 -16.10 -13.73 8.81
C SER A 106 -16.31 -13.97 7.29
N SER A 107 -16.52 -12.90 6.53
CA SER A 107 -16.60 -12.95 5.07
C SER A 107 -15.22 -12.68 4.46
N SER A 108 -14.89 -13.32 3.34
CA SER A 108 -13.67 -13.03 2.54
C SER A 108 -13.71 -11.67 1.82
N GLY A 109 -14.37 -10.68 2.40
CA GLY A 109 -14.48 -9.32 1.91
C GLY A 109 -13.53 -8.39 2.65
N SER A 110 -12.79 -7.58 1.91
CA SER A 110 -11.96 -6.49 2.47
C SER A 110 -12.87 -5.39 3.07
N VAL A 111 -12.28 -4.25 3.43
CA VAL A 111 -12.94 -3.05 3.99
C VAL A 111 -14.25 -2.68 3.29
N TYR A 112 -14.35 -2.91 1.97
CA TYR A 112 -15.59 -2.76 1.20
C TYR A 112 -16.80 -3.44 1.85
N THR A 113 -16.67 -4.70 2.26
CA THR A 113 -17.79 -5.49 2.81
C THR A 113 -18.21 -5.02 4.19
N TYR A 114 -17.27 -4.51 5.00
CA TYR A 114 -17.59 -3.93 6.30
C TYR A 114 -18.40 -2.64 6.14
N ILE A 115 -18.03 -1.82 5.16
CA ILE A 115 -18.69 -0.54 4.90
C ILE A 115 -20.04 -0.74 4.22
N ASP A 116 -20.15 -1.73 3.33
CA ASP A 116 -21.43 -2.11 2.72
C ASP A 116 -22.46 -2.49 3.78
N ALA A 117 -22.06 -3.31 4.76
CA ALA A 117 -22.93 -3.70 5.86
C ALA A 117 -23.30 -2.53 6.80
N ALA A 118 -22.38 -1.60 7.08
CA ALA A 118 -22.61 -0.51 8.02
C ALA A 118 -23.33 0.70 7.41
N PHE A 119 -22.90 1.12 6.22
CA PHE A 119 -23.23 2.42 5.64
C PHE A 119 -24.02 2.34 4.32
N GLY A 120 -24.06 1.18 3.67
CA GLY A 120 -24.75 0.95 2.41
C GLY A 120 -23.85 1.09 1.17
N GLU A 121 -24.43 0.75 0.02
CA GLU A 121 -23.69 0.47 -1.21
C GLU A 121 -22.93 1.69 -1.78
N TYR A 122 -23.43 2.93 -1.63
CA TYR A 122 -22.75 4.12 -2.14
C TYR A 122 -21.39 4.38 -1.47
N LEU A 123 -21.36 4.36 -0.13
CA LEU A 123 -20.12 4.57 0.62
C LEU A 123 -19.17 3.38 0.45
N ALA A 124 -19.72 2.16 0.34
CA ALA A 124 -18.94 0.98 0.00
C ALA A 124 -18.28 1.12 -1.38
N TRP A 125 -19.04 1.54 -2.40
CA TRP A 125 -18.53 1.77 -3.75
C TRP A 125 -17.41 2.81 -3.78
N PHE A 126 -17.60 3.95 -3.12
CA PHE A 126 -16.58 5.00 -3.04
C PHE A 126 -15.29 4.48 -2.40
N ILE A 127 -15.41 3.74 -1.30
CA ILE A 127 -14.24 3.22 -0.56
C ILE A 127 -13.61 2.03 -1.28
N GLY A 128 -14.40 1.26 -2.03
CA GLY A 128 -13.91 0.24 -2.94
C GLY A 128 -12.97 0.82 -4.01
N TRP A 129 -13.41 1.89 -4.69
CA TRP A 129 -12.58 2.59 -5.67
C TRP A 129 -11.34 3.23 -5.03
N ASN A 130 -11.48 3.84 -3.86
CA ASN A 130 -10.34 4.37 -3.12
C ASN A 130 -9.32 3.27 -2.78
N SER A 131 -9.79 2.08 -2.39
CA SER A 131 -8.90 0.94 -2.09
C SER A 131 -8.15 0.46 -3.33
N VAL A 132 -8.80 0.41 -4.49
CA VAL A 132 -8.13 0.08 -5.77
C VAL A 132 -7.03 1.08 -6.08
N LEU A 133 -7.31 2.39 -5.95
CA LEU A 133 -6.32 3.44 -6.17
C LEU A 133 -5.14 3.32 -5.19
N LEU A 134 -5.41 3.09 -3.91
CA LEU A 134 -4.37 2.91 -2.90
C LEU A 134 -3.45 1.72 -3.21
N TYR A 135 -4.01 0.59 -3.67
CA TYR A 135 -3.22 -0.56 -4.07
C TYR A 135 -2.37 -0.27 -5.32
N LEU A 136 -2.89 0.49 -6.29
CA LEU A 136 -2.12 0.92 -7.45
C LEU A 136 -0.91 1.77 -7.01
N PHE A 137 -1.12 2.79 -6.19
CA PHE A 137 -0.03 3.61 -5.65
C PHE A 137 1.00 2.78 -4.87
N SER A 138 0.53 1.82 -4.06
CA SER A 138 1.40 0.94 -3.28
C SER A 138 2.34 0.13 -4.19
N VAL A 139 1.82 -0.44 -5.27
CA VAL A 139 2.64 -1.21 -6.24
C VAL A 139 3.65 -0.30 -6.93
N LEU A 140 3.26 0.91 -7.34
CA LEU A 140 4.18 1.87 -7.97
C LEU A 140 5.35 2.23 -7.05
N THR A 141 5.07 2.56 -5.78
CA THR A 141 6.13 2.92 -4.82
C THR A 141 7.08 1.76 -4.54
N VAL A 142 6.57 0.54 -4.39
CA VAL A 142 7.42 -0.65 -4.13
C VAL A 142 8.30 -0.96 -5.34
N THR A 143 7.74 -0.89 -6.54
CA THR A 143 8.47 -1.11 -7.79
C THR A 143 9.59 -0.09 -7.96
N ASP A 144 9.33 1.20 -7.70
CA ASP A 144 10.35 2.25 -7.81
C ASP A 144 11.46 2.10 -6.74
N ALA A 145 11.08 1.77 -5.50
CA ALA A 145 12.02 1.49 -4.43
C ALA A 145 12.94 0.30 -4.76
N CYS A 146 12.38 -0.78 -5.30
CA CYS A 146 13.16 -1.95 -5.69
C CYS A 146 14.11 -1.63 -6.86
N GLY A 147 13.64 -0.84 -7.84
CA GLY A 147 14.48 -0.33 -8.92
C GLY A 147 15.74 0.37 -8.40
N LYS A 148 15.60 1.27 -7.42
CA LYS A 148 16.74 1.97 -6.78
C LYS A 148 17.74 1.02 -6.15
N TYR A 149 17.29 -0.03 -5.45
CA TYR A 149 18.18 -1.03 -4.86
C TYR A 149 18.94 -1.85 -5.90
N VAL A 150 18.27 -2.26 -6.98
CA VAL A 150 18.91 -3.00 -8.07
C VAL A 150 19.98 -2.14 -8.73
N THR A 151 19.71 -0.86 -8.97
CA THR A 151 20.70 0.10 -9.50
C THR A 151 21.92 0.21 -8.60
N LEU A 152 21.70 0.39 -7.29
CA LEU A 152 22.80 0.47 -6.32
C LEU A 152 23.64 -0.81 -6.31
N PHE A 153 23.00 -1.97 -6.34
CA PHE A 153 23.69 -3.25 -6.37
C PHE A 153 24.56 -3.43 -7.63
N ILE A 154 24.03 -3.05 -8.79
CA ILE A 154 24.79 -3.15 -10.05
C ILE A 154 26.00 -2.20 -10.03
N ASN A 155 25.82 -0.98 -9.54
CA ASN A 155 26.92 -0.01 -9.41
C ASN A 155 28.01 -0.46 -8.42
N ILE A 156 27.67 -1.29 -7.42
CA ILE A 156 28.64 -1.82 -6.46
C ILE A 156 29.45 -2.98 -7.05
N ILE A 157 28.84 -3.83 -7.88
CA ILE A 157 29.48 -5.03 -8.44
C ILE A 157 30.22 -4.73 -9.75
N SER A 158 29.66 -3.83 -10.56
CA SER A 158 30.22 -3.45 -11.83
C SER A 158 30.71 -2.01 -11.70
N ASP A 159 32.03 -1.81 -11.79
CA ASP A 159 32.66 -0.48 -11.91
C ASP A 159 32.18 0.29 -13.17
N TYR A 160 31.38 -0.37 -14.02
CA TYR A 160 30.58 0.27 -15.03
C TYR A 160 29.48 1.11 -14.37
N ASN A 161 29.65 2.43 -14.43
CA ASN A 161 28.54 3.38 -14.51
C ASN A 161 27.67 2.98 -15.71
N ILE A 162 26.76 2.02 -15.53
CA ILE A 162 25.75 1.73 -16.54
C ILE A 162 25.07 3.06 -16.79
N THR A 163 25.15 3.54 -18.03
CA THR A 163 24.57 4.80 -18.44
C THR A 163 23.14 4.81 -17.92
N SER A 164 22.88 5.69 -16.97
CA SER A 164 21.67 5.80 -16.15
C SER A 164 20.38 5.94 -16.97
N VAL A 165 20.48 6.05 -18.29
CA VAL A 165 19.44 6.12 -19.32
C VAL A 165 18.37 5.03 -19.21
N ILE A 166 18.69 3.84 -18.69
CA ILE A 166 17.80 2.67 -18.73
C ILE A 166 17.31 2.26 -17.32
N VAL A 167 17.66 3.04 -16.30
CA VAL A 167 17.64 2.54 -14.91
C VAL A 167 16.79 3.41 -13.97
N GLN A 168 16.49 4.67 -14.33
CA GLN A 168 15.52 5.48 -13.57
C GLN A 168 14.39 5.97 -14.48
N SER A 169 13.36 6.53 -13.84
CA SER A 169 12.16 7.00 -14.52
C SER A 169 12.47 8.19 -15.46
N PRO A 170 11.90 8.23 -16.68
CA PRO A 170 12.06 9.36 -17.63
C PRO A 170 11.58 10.70 -17.07
N ILE A 171 10.56 10.62 -16.22
CA ILE A 171 9.92 11.74 -15.57
C ILE A 171 10.07 11.52 -14.08
N ALA A 172 10.69 12.48 -13.41
CA ALA A 172 10.78 12.53 -11.97
C ALA A 172 10.09 13.81 -11.47
N TRP A 173 9.51 13.71 -10.28
CA TRP A 173 9.01 14.86 -9.55
C TRP A 173 10.15 15.46 -8.75
N ASP A 174 10.46 16.73 -8.99
CA ASP A 174 11.35 17.49 -8.12
C ASP A 174 10.51 18.09 -6.98
N GLU A 175 10.78 17.65 -5.74
CA GLU A 175 10.11 18.18 -4.56
C GLU A 175 10.52 19.64 -4.28
N ASP A 176 11.72 20.07 -4.68
CA ASP A 176 12.22 21.42 -4.38
C ASP A 176 11.75 22.45 -5.42
N ALA A 177 11.54 22.02 -6.66
CA ALA A 177 11.12 22.88 -7.77
C ALA A 177 9.62 22.72 -8.13
N GLU A 178 8.89 21.85 -7.42
CA GLU A 178 7.46 21.53 -7.61
C GLU A 178 7.07 21.31 -9.08
N ARG A 179 7.98 20.72 -9.85
CA ARG A 179 7.80 20.53 -11.29
C ARG A 179 8.28 19.16 -11.73
N PHE A 180 7.59 18.63 -12.73
CA PHE A 180 8.10 17.49 -13.48
C PHE A 180 9.32 17.94 -14.28
N PHE A 181 10.42 17.21 -14.13
CA PHE A 181 11.59 17.38 -14.98
C PHE A 181 11.87 16.08 -15.72
N ILE A 182 12.38 16.25 -16.95
CA ILE A 182 12.81 15.13 -17.78
C ILE A 182 14.23 14.78 -17.32
N THR A 183 14.41 13.57 -16.82
CA THR A 183 15.69 13.08 -16.29
C THR A 183 16.72 12.78 -17.38
N GLY A 184 16.31 12.85 -18.65
CA GLY A 184 17.11 12.44 -19.81
C GLY A 184 17.17 10.92 -20.00
N GLN A 185 16.37 10.17 -19.25
CA GLN A 185 16.35 8.71 -19.26
C GLN A 185 15.11 8.21 -20.00
N VAL A 186 15.20 7.02 -20.57
CA VAL A 186 14.20 6.52 -21.51
C VAL A 186 13.22 5.56 -20.84
N ILE A 187 13.68 4.73 -19.92
CA ILE A 187 12.82 3.73 -19.26
C ILE A 187 13.48 3.21 -17.97
N ASN A 188 12.67 2.80 -16.99
CA ASN A 188 13.15 2.09 -15.80
C ASN A 188 13.01 0.57 -16.01
N LEU A 189 14.01 -0.07 -16.62
CA LEU A 189 13.98 -1.51 -16.88
C LEU A 189 13.90 -2.36 -15.61
N PRO A 190 14.65 -2.09 -14.52
CA PRO A 190 14.54 -2.87 -13.29
C PRO A 190 13.11 -2.91 -12.74
N ALA A 191 12.45 -1.75 -12.69
CA ALA A 191 11.06 -1.64 -12.24
C ALA A 191 10.10 -2.50 -13.08
N ILE A 192 10.22 -2.44 -14.40
CA ILE A 192 9.38 -3.22 -15.33
C ILE A 192 9.65 -4.72 -15.14
N GLY A 193 10.92 -5.12 -15.05
CA GLY A 193 11.31 -6.51 -14.86
C GLY A 193 10.72 -7.12 -13.58
N ILE A 194 10.81 -6.39 -12.46
CA ILE A 194 10.24 -6.84 -11.18
C ILE A 194 8.72 -6.93 -11.24
N THR A 195 8.06 -5.97 -11.88
CA THR A 195 6.60 -5.97 -12.03
C THR A 195 6.12 -7.18 -12.84
N ILE A 196 6.79 -7.49 -13.94
CA ILE A 196 6.50 -8.69 -14.76
C ILE A 196 6.76 -9.96 -13.95
N ALA A 197 7.88 -10.03 -13.22
CA ALA A 197 8.21 -11.20 -12.40
C ALA A 197 7.16 -11.46 -11.31
N ILE A 198 6.69 -10.42 -10.62
CA ILE A 198 5.62 -10.54 -9.62
C ILE A 198 4.30 -10.94 -10.30
N THR A 199 3.99 -10.39 -11.48
CA THR A 199 2.79 -10.76 -12.25
C THR A 199 2.80 -12.24 -12.63
N ILE A 200 3.94 -12.75 -13.11
CA ILE A 200 4.12 -14.18 -13.41
C ILE A 200 3.95 -15.03 -12.15
N LEU A 201 4.54 -14.61 -11.02
CA LEU A 201 4.41 -15.30 -9.74
C LEU A 201 2.94 -15.38 -9.28
N LEU A 202 2.16 -14.32 -9.48
CA LEU A 202 0.73 -14.30 -9.17
C LEU A 202 -0.08 -15.27 -10.04
N ILE A 203 0.32 -15.46 -11.31
CA ILE A 203 -0.33 -16.41 -12.23
C ILE A 203 -0.08 -17.86 -11.81
N ILE A 204 1.09 -18.18 -11.27
CA ILE A 204 1.50 -19.56 -10.89
C ILE A 204 0.71 -20.10 -9.67
N GLY A 205 0.18 -19.22 -8.80
CA GLY A 205 -0.84 -19.56 -7.81
C GLY A 205 -0.41 -19.51 -6.32
N ILE A 206 -1.40 -19.24 -5.47
CA ILE A 206 -1.27 -18.73 -4.09
C ILE A 206 -0.70 -19.75 -3.08
N ARG A 207 -0.86 -21.05 -3.33
CA ARG A 207 -0.55 -22.08 -2.31
C ARG A 207 0.95 -22.22 -2.03
N GLN A 208 1.79 -22.09 -3.05
CA GLN A 208 3.25 -22.07 -2.88
C GLN A 208 3.70 -20.72 -2.32
N THR A 209 3.00 -19.64 -2.68
CA THR A 209 3.28 -18.27 -2.25
C THR A 209 3.23 -18.09 -0.73
N ALA A 210 2.31 -18.75 -0.03
CA ALA A 210 2.18 -18.61 1.43
C ALA A 210 3.43 -19.08 2.22
N LYS A 211 4.05 -20.19 1.80
CA LYS A 211 5.30 -20.69 2.43
C LYS A 211 6.49 -19.80 2.09
N PHE A 212 6.59 -19.39 0.83
CA PHE A 212 7.64 -18.48 0.38
C PHE A 212 7.57 -17.13 1.08
N ASN A 213 6.35 -16.60 1.28
CA ASN A 213 6.15 -15.34 1.99
C ASN A 213 6.66 -15.38 3.43
N LEU A 214 6.44 -16.49 4.15
CA LEU A 214 6.98 -16.64 5.51
C LEU A 214 8.51 -16.52 5.53
N VAL A 215 9.19 -17.20 4.60
CA VAL A 215 10.66 -17.13 4.48
C VAL A 215 11.13 -15.71 4.22
N LEU A 216 10.49 -15.00 3.28
CA LEU A 216 10.82 -13.61 2.97
C LEU A 216 10.66 -12.68 4.18
N VAL A 217 9.60 -12.86 4.96
CA VAL A 217 9.34 -12.05 6.16
C VAL A 217 10.41 -12.28 7.21
N VAL A 218 10.76 -13.55 7.46
CA VAL A 218 11.82 -13.91 8.41
C VAL A 218 13.15 -13.27 7.98
N ILE A 219 13.50 -13.34 6.69
CA ILE A 219 14.71 -12.70 6.17
C ILE A 219 14.67 -11.18 6.39
N LYS A 220 13.56 -10.51 6.07
CA LYS A 220 13.40 -9.06 6.28
C LYS A 220 13.58 -8.67 7.75
N VAL A 221 13.00 -9.44 8.67
CA VAL A 221 13.11 -9.18 10.11
C VAL A 221 14.55 -9.40 10.59
N ILE A 222 15.23 -10.46 10.14
CA ILE A 222 16.63 -10.70 10.47
C ILE A 222 17.53 -9.55 10.00
N ILE A 223 17.35 -9.09 8.75
CA ILE A 223 18.11 -7.95 8.21
C ILE A 223 17.91 -6.70 9.07
N LEU A 224 16.68 -6.44 9.50
CA LEU A 224 16.37 -5.29 10.35
C LEU A 224 17.03 -5.41 11.73
N LEU A 225 17.01 -6.59 12.34
CA LEU A 225 17.70 -6.84 13.62
C LEU A 225 19.21 -6.68 13.48
N ILE A 226 19.82 -7.24 12.43
CA ILE A 226 21.25 -7.06 12.14
C ILE A 226 21.57 -5.58 12.00
N PHE A 227 20.77 -4.82 11.26
CA PHE A 227 20.95 -3.38 11.10
C PHE A 227 20.91 -2.66 12.46
N ILE A 228 19.92 -2.92 13.30
CA ILE A 228 19.82 -2.30 14.63
C ILE A 228 21.08 -2.63 15.46
N PHE A 229 21.41 -3.92 15.63
CA PHE A 229 22.51 -4.33 16.50
C PHE A 229 23.88 -3.90 15.98
N ALA A 230 24.11 -3.93 14.66
CA ALA A 230 25.35 -3.45 14.06
C ALA A 230 25.49 -1.93 14.20
N CYS A 231 24.40 -1.17 13.99
CA CYS A 231 24.43 0.29 14.06
C CYS A 231 24.45 0.84 15.48
N CYS A 232 24.00 0.09 16.51
CA CYS A 232 24.03 0.54 17.91
C CYS A 232 25.41 1.07 18.36
N ASN A 233 26.50 0.45 17.89
CA ASN A 233 27.86 0.88 18.24
C ASN A 233 28.35 2.13 17.48
N TYR A 234 27.66 2.52 16.40
CA TYR A 234 28.01 3.68 15.56
C TYR A 234 27.09 4.88 15.81
N VAL A 235 26.23 4.84 16.84
CA VAL A 235 25.34 5.95 17.19
C VAL A 235 26.14 7.09 17.80
N ASN A 236 26.23 8.21 17.09
CA ASN A 236 26.81 9.45 17.61
C ASN A 236 25.72 10.35 18.20
N LEU A 237 25.76 10.56 19.52
CA LEU A 237 24.78 11.38 20.25
C LEU A 237 24.77 12.84 19.78
N ASN A 238 25.87 13.34 19.21
CA ASN A 238 25.94 14.71 18.71
C ASN A 238 25.00 14.94 17.52
N ASN A 239 24.68 13.90 16.74
CA ASN A 239 23.74 14.01 15.62
C ASN A 239 22.30 14.24 16.07
N TYR A 240 21.98 14.05 17.35
CA TYR A 240 20.68 14.36 17.92
C TYR A 240 20.53 15.82 18.33
N ASN A 241 21.57 16.65 18.19
CA ASN A 241 21.53 18.07 18.52
C ASN A 241 21.70 18.93 17.26
N PRO A 242 20.72 19.79 16.90
CA PRO A 242 19.43 20.02 17.57
C PRO A 242 18.42 18.90 17.29
N PHE A 243 17.73 18.43 18.33
CA PHE A 243 16.76 17.33 18.20
C PHE A 243 15.54 17.74 17.38
N PHE A 244 15.09 18.98 17.60
CA PHE A 244 14.13 19.67 16.77
C PHE A 244 14.89 20.65 15.86
N PRO A 245 15.21 20.27 14.61
CA PRO A 245 15.79 21.20 13.66
C PRO A 245 14.81 22.33 13.35
N ALA A 246 15.32 23.52 13.02
CA ALA A 246 14.47 24.64 12.62
C ALA A 246 13.61 24.23 11.42
N ASN A 247 12.30 24.42 11.55
CA ASN A 247 11.31 23.99 10.56
C ASN A 247 11.52 24.80 9.28
N LYS A 248 12.15 24.21 8.26
CA LYS A 248 12.27 24.82 6.92
C LYS A 248 11.02 24.57 6.07
N GLY A 249 10.09 23.75 6.56
CA GLY A 249 8.80 23.49 5.92
C GLY A 249 7.76 24.54 6.28
N THR A 250 7.14 25.13 5.26
CA THR A 250 5.94 25.96 5.40
C THR A 250 4.83 25.09 6.00
N LEU A 251 4.25 25.50 7.13
CA LEU A 251 3.27 24.75 7.94
C LEU A 251 1.95 24.37 7.21
N LEU A 252 1.81 24.67 5.91
CA LEU A 252 0.58 24.48 5.14
C LEU A 252 0.50 23.15 4.37
N SER A 253 1.55 22.33 4.34
CA SER A 253 1.55 21.04 3.61
C SER A 253 0.89 19.87 4.36
N VAL A 254 0.41 20.07 5.59
CA VAL A 254 -0.34 19.03 6.35
C VAL A 254 -1.76 18.79 5.78
N TYR A 255 -2.25 19.65 4.88
CA TYR A 255 -3.61 19.56 4.33
C TYR A 255 -3.73 18.82 2.99
N TYR A 256 -2.64 18.33 2.40
CA TYR A 256 -2.71 17.63 1.11
C TYR A 256 -1.98 16.29 1.17
N ILE A 257 -2.64 15.36 1.84
CA ILE A 257 -2.63 13.93 1.49
C ILE A 257 -3.63 13.76 0.34
#